data_AF-A0A530AHF3-F1
#
_entry.id   AF-A0A530AHF3-F1
#
_cell.length_a   1.000
_cell.length_b   1.000
_cell.length_c   1.000
_cell.angle_alpha   90.00
_cell.angle_beta   90.00
_cell.angle_gamma   90.00
#
_symmetry.space_group_name_H-M   'P 1'
#
loop_
_entity.id
_entity.type
_entity.pdbx_description
1 polymer ?
#
loop_
_entity_poly.entity_id
_entity_poly.type
_entity_poly.pdbx_seq_one_letter_code
_entity_poly.pdbx_strand_id
1 'polypeptide(L)'
;FTFEGYYGGNLFKQGTELVAMQRGNLEMGNIAPQDVSKQIPAWSIVTAGYLFRDAGHMRKFFASETGAELKKMTEDQLGIKVLGPTYFGVRQLGLKPDREVKTPADLAGVKLRMPGGDAWQFLGKALGANPTPMAYAEVYTGLQ
;
A
#
# COMPACT_ATOMS: atom_id res chain seq x y z
N PHE A 1 1.66 27.54 12.20
CA PHE A 1 1.18 26.31 11.57
C PHE A 1 0.42 25.51 12.62
N THR A 2 -0.79 25.06 12.30
CA THR A 2 -1.62 24.20 13.16
C THR A 2 -1.82 22.89 12.41
N PHE A 3 -1.60 21.76 13.07
CA PHE A 3 -1.79 20.44 12.47
C PHE A 3 -3.17 19.89 12.85
N GLU A 4 -3.94 19.47 11.85
CA GLU A 4 -5.24 18.82 12.02
C GLU A 4 -5.18 17.39 11.48
N GLY A 5 -5.10 16.42 12.38
CA GLY A 5 -5.00 15.00 12.04
C GLY A 5 -6.36 14.33 11.93
N TYR A 6 -6.58 13.59 10.84
CA TYR A 6 -7.78 12.78 10.62
C TYR A 6 -7.40 11.31 10.49
N TYR A 7 -8.10 10.46 11.25
CA TYR A 7 -7.82 9.02 11.34
C TYR A 7 -9.04 8.19 10.92
N GLY A 8 -8.84 6.88 10.70
CA GLY A 8 -9.93 5.97 10.35
C GLY A 8 -10.54 6.17 8.96
N GLY A 9 -9.95 7.01 8.11
CA GLY A 9 -10.49 7.35 6.79
C GLY A 9 -11.68 8.31 6.83
N ASN A 10 -11.84 9.07 7.93
CA ASN A 10 -12.97 9.98 8.13
C ASN A 10 -12.92 11.26 7.28
N LEU A 11 -11.73 11.65 6.79
CA LEU A 11 -11.58 12.80 5.89
C LEU A 11 -11.55 12.36 4.42
N PHE A 12 -10.62 11.48 4.07
CA PHE A 12 -10.51 10.86 2.76
C PHE A 12 -10.41 9.35 2.88
N LYS A 13 -11.03 8.63 1.94
CA LYS A 13 -10.93 7.18 1.84
C LYS A 13 -9.59 6.78 1.24
N GLN A 14 -9.07 5.63 1.65
CA GLN A 14 -7.85 5.05 1.06
C GLN A 14 -7.98 4.95 -0.47
N GLY A 15 -6.97 5.45 -1.17
CA GLY A 15 -6.89 5.49 -2.63
C GLY A 15 -7.38 6.80 -3.26
N THR A 16 -7.86 7.76 -2.46
CA THR A 16 -8.36 9.06 -2.93
C THR A 16 -7.49 10.22 -2.47
N GLU A 17 -6.58 9.98 -1.53
CA GLU A 17 -5.75 11.00 -0.89
C GLU A 17 -4.82 11.70 -1.90
N LEU A 18 -4.22 10.95 -2.84
CA LEU A 18 -3.34 11.53 -3.86
C LEU A 18 -4.07 12.58 -4.72
N VAL A 19 -5.29 12.26 -5.15
CA VAL A 19 -6.12 13.18 -5.94
C VAL A 19 -6.60 14.36 -5.09
N ALA A 20 -6.91 14.14 -3.81
CA ALA A 20 -7.25 15.22 -2.89
C ALA A 20 -6.08 16.21 -2.73
N MET A 21 -4.85 15.71 -2.62
CA MET A 21 -3.65 16.55 -2.56
C MET A 21 -3.42 17.33 -3.86
N GLN A 22 -3.57 16.67 -5.02
CA GLN A 22 -3.45 17.33 -6.33
C GLN A 22 -4.48 18.46 -6.55
N ARG A 23 -5.63 18.38 -5.86
CA ARG A 23 -6.69 19.40 -5.90
C ARG A 23 -6.56 20.49 -4.82
N GLY A 24 -5.58 20.37 -3.93
CA GLY A 24 -5.42 21.29 -2.80
C GLY A 24 -6.45 21.11 -1.67
N ASN A 25 -7.09 19.94 -1.59
CA ASN A 25 -8.04 19.61 -0.53
C ASN A 25 -7.40 18.82 0.64
N LEU A 26 -6.13 18.45 0.52
CA LEU A 26 -5.34 17.76 1.52
C LEU A 26 -3.87 18.18 1.39
N GLU A 27 -3.24 18.65 2.46
CA GLU A 27 -1.85 19.11 2.41
C GLU A 27 -0.84 17.96 2.55
N MET A 28 -1.19 16.91 3.31
CA MET A 28 -0.29 15.78 3.59
C MET A 28 -1.08 14.51 3.90
N GLY A 29 -0.61 13.37 3.41
CA GLY A 29 -1.20 12.07 3.69
C GLY A 29 -0.21 10.92 3.52
N ASN A 30 -0.56 9.75 4.09
CA ASN A 30 0.14 8.51 3.81
C ASN A 30 -0.43 7.90 2.52
N ILE A 31 0.31 8.04 1.42
CA ILE A 31 -0.13 7.57 0.10
C ILE A 31 0.42 6.17 -0.16
N ALA A 32 -0.42 5.26 -0.62
CA ALA A 32 0.03 3.93 -0.99
C ALA A 32 0.77 3.99 -2.35
N PRO A 33 1.92 3.29 -2.51
CA PRO A 33 2.69 3.32 -3.74
C PRO A 33 1.88 2.91 -4.99
N GLN A 34 0.88 2.03 -4.82
CA GLN A 34 0.01 1.62 -5.93
C GLN A 34 -0.86 2.76 -6.49
N ASP A 35 -1.16 3.79 -5.68
CA ASP A 35 -1.95 4.92 -6.16
C ASP A 35 -1.09 5.88 -6.99
N VAL A 36 0.19 6.03 -6.61
CA VAL A 36 1.17 6.73 -7.43
C VAL A 36 1.41 5.97 -8.73
N SER A 37 1.51 4.64 -8.69
CA SER A 37 1.79 3.84 -9.90
C SER A 37 0.70 3.88 -10.96
N LYS A 38 -0.55 4.24 -10.60
CA LYS A 38 -1.64 4.46 -11.56
C LYS A 38 -1.40 5.68 -12.45
N GLN A 39 -0.64 6.67 -11.97
CA GLN A 39 -0.30 7.88 -12.70
C GLN A 39 1.15 7.87 -13.21
N ILE A 40 2.05 7.21 -12.48
CA ILE A 40 3.47 7.06 -12.82
C ILE A 40 3.84 5.56 -12.83
N PRO A 41 3.74 4.85 -13.96
CA PRO A 41 3.95 3.40 -14.03
C PRO A 41 5.29 2.90 -13.45
N ALA A 42 6.36 3.73 -13.48
CA ALA A 42 7.66 3.41 -12.89
C ALA A 42 7.58 3.10 -11.38
N TRP A 43 6.62 3.69 -10.65
CA TRP A 43 6.39 3.39 -9.24
C TRP A 43 5.89 1.96 -8.97
N SER A 44 5.43 1.24 -10.01
CA SER A 44 5.00 -0.16 -9.85
C SER A 44 6.10 -1.06 -9.26
N ILE A 45 7.38 -0.75 -9.50
CA ILE A 45 8.51 -1.52 -8.98
C ILE A 45 8.48 -1.64 -7.45
N VAL A 46 8.07 -0.56 -6.74
CA VAL A 46 8.01 -0.54 -5.26
C VAL A 46 6.70 -1.07 -4.69
N THR A 47 5.78 -1.55 -5.54
CA THR A 47 4.52 -2.18 -5.12
C THR A 47 4.65 -3.70 -4.93
N ALA A 48 5.74 -4.30 -5.42
CA ALA A 48 5.92 -5.73 -5.43
C ALA A 48 6.03 -6.31 -4.00
N GLY A 49 5.31 -7.41 -3.77
CA GLY A 49 5.49 -8.21 -2.56
C GLY A 49 6.91 -8.74 -2.46
N TYR A 50 7.43 -8.88 -1.24
CA TYR A 50 8.77 -9.40 -0.94
C TYR A 50 9.96 -8.57 -1.47
N LEU A 51 9.74 -7.37 -2.01
CA LEU A 51 10.82 -6.51 -2.52
C LEU A 51 11.78 -6.03 -1.42
N PHE A 52 11.24 -5.50 -0.33
CA PHE A 52 12.03 -5.00 0.80
C PHE A 52 12.13 -6.08 1.89
N ARG A 53 13.36 -6.33 2.37
CA ARG A 53 13.65 -7.34 3.40
C ARG A 53 13.22 -6.88 4.79
N ASP A 54 13.39 -5.59 5.06
CA ASP A 54 13.14 -4.95 6.34
C ASP A 54 13.04 -3.42 6.16
N ALA A 55 12.74 -2.72 7.26
CA ALA A 55 12.66 -1.26 7.30
C ALA A 55 13.98 -0.57 6.91
N GLY A 56 15.13 -1.16 7.25
CA GLY A 56 16.45 -0.64 6.91
C GLY A 56 16.71 -0.69 5.40
N HIS A 57 16.36 -1.80 4.74
CA HIS A 57 16.42 -1.90 3.29
C HIS A 57 15.55 -0.84 2.60
N MET A 58 14.31 -0.68 3.05
CA MET A 58 13.40 0.33 2.50
C MET A 58 13.95 1.76 2.66
N ARG A 59 14.44 2.11 3.85
CA ARG A 59 15.04 3.43 4.11
C ARG A 59 16.27 3.69 3.22
N LYS A 60 17.17 2.71 3.10
CA LYS A 60 18.36 2.81 2.23
C LYS A 60 17.96 3.00 0.76
N PHE A 61 16.95 2.27 0.28
CA PHE A 61 16.46 2.44 -1.09
C PHE A 61 15.95 3.87 -1.33
N PHE A 62 15.08 4.41 -0.48
CA PHE A 62 14.55 5.77 -0.66
C PHE A 62 15.59 6.89 -0.42
N ALA A 63 16.74 6.57 0.16
CA ALA A 63 17.89 7.45 0.28
C ALA A 63 18.91 7.32 -0.87
N SER A 64 18.77 6.31 -1.73
CA SER A 64 19.63 6.09 -2.90
C SER A 64 19.31 7.01 -4.07
N GLU A 65 20.15 7.00 -5.11
CA GLU A 65 19.91 7.72 -6.38
C GLU A 65 18.59 7.32 -7.02
N THR A 66 18.32 6.01 -7.16
CA THR A 66 17.04 5.51 -7.69
C THR A 66 15.84 5.96 -6.84
N GLY A 67 16.00 5.99 -5.51
CA GLY A 67 14.98 6.53 -4.62
C GLY A 67 14.75 8.03 -4.85
N ALA A 68 15.82 8.80 -5.09
CA ALA A 68 15.74 10.22 -5.42
C ALA A 68 15.06 10.46 -6.77
N GLU A 69 15.35 9.64 -7.79
CA GLU A 69 14.69 9.68 -9.10
C GLU A 69 13.18 9.48 -8.98
N LEU A 70 12.72 8.47 -8.23
CA LEU A 70 11.30 8.23 -8.02
C LEU A 70 10.61 9.41 -7.31
N LYS A 71 11.24 9.98 -6.28
CA LYS A 71 10.71 11.15 -5.57
C LYS A 71 10.62 12.37 -6.48
N LYS A 72 11.66 12.62 -7.28
CA LYS A 72 11.69 13.72 -8.25
C LYS A 72 10.62 13.53 -9.32
N MET A 73 10.42 12.31 -9.82
CA MET A 73 9.39 11.99 -10.79
C MET A 73 7.98 12.29 -10.25
N THR A 74 7.72 11.96 -8.98
CA THR A 74 6.44 12.31 -8.32
C THR A 74 6.24 13.81 -8.20
N GLU A 75 7.28 14.56 -7.83
CA GLU A 75 7.22 16.01 -7.71
C GLU A 75 6.98 16.67 -9.07
N ASP A 76 7.76 16.30 -10.09
CA ASP A 76 7.70 16.88 -11.43
C ASP A 76 6.37 16.58 -12.15
N GLN A 77 5.83 15.36 -11.99
CA GLN A 77 4.65 14.94 -12.76
C GLN A 77 3.33 15.13 -12.01
N LEU A 78 3.32 15.02 -10.68
CA LEU A 78 2.09 15.09 -9.88
C LEU A 78 2.00 16.37 -9.05
N GLY A 79 3.09 17.16 -8.95
CA GLY A 79 3.15 18.30 -8.04
C GLY A 79 3.18 17.90 -6.57
N ILE A 80 3.55 16.64 -6.25
CA ILE A 80 3.52 16.10 -4.90
C ILE A 80 4.93 15.79 -4.39
N LYS A 81 5.28 16.36 -3.23
CA LYS A 81 6.56 16.09 -2.58
C LYS A 81 6.49 14.82 -1.73
N VAL A 82 7.36 13.86 -2.04
CA VAL A 82 7.54 12.67 -1.19
C VAL A 82 8.53 12.98 -0.08
N LEU A 83 8.05 13.04 1.17
CA LEU A 83 8.88 13.33 2.35
C LEU A 83 9.74 12.13 2.78
N GLY A 84 9.25 10.91 2.57
CA GLY A 84 9.96 9.68 2.91
C GLY A 84 9.02 8.48 3.00
N PRO A 85 9.57 7.27 3.19
CA PRO A 85 8.76 6.07 3.31
C PRO A 85 8.22 5.87 4.74
N THR A 86 6.96 5.49 4.85
CA THR A 86 6.35 5.04 6.11
C THR A 86 6.43 3.52 6.22
N TYR A 87 7.06 3.01 7.29
CA TYR A 87 7.12 1.56 7.57
C TYR A 87 6.03 1.16 8.56
N PHE A 88 5.06 0.36 8.12
CA PHE A 88 3.97 -0.14 8.99
C PHE A 88 4.30 -1.47 9.68
N GLY A 89 5.41 -2.11 9.33
CA GLY A 89 5.74 -3.47 9.78
C GLY A 89 5.76 -4.49 8.64
N VAL A 90 6.22 -5.71 8.96
CA VAL A 90 6.12 -6.86 8.06
C VAL A 90 4.68 -7.34 8.09
N ARG A 91 4.05 -7.48 6.91
CA ARG A 91 2.71 -8.05 6.81
C ARG A 91 2.73 -9.53 7.17
N GLN A 92 1.80 -9.94 8.01
CA GLN A 92 1.57 -11.33 8.38
C GLN A 92 0.22 -11.79 7.85
N LEU A 93 0.12 -13.09 7.55
CA LEU A 93 -1.15 -13.72 7.21
C LEU A 93 -1.96 -13.93 8.49
N GLY A 94 -3.18 -13.40 8.52
CA GLY A 94 -4.16 -13.69 9.57
C GLY A 94 -5.41 -14.32 8.95
N LEU A 95 -5.84 -15.44 9.49
CA LEU A 95 -7.07 -16.13 9.10
C LEU A 95 -8.05 -16.16 10.28
N LYS A 96 -9.35 -16.00 9.99
CA LYS A 96 -10.42 -16.23 10.97
C LYS A 96 -10.42 -17.67 11.50
N PRO A 97 -10.40 -18.72 10.64
CA PRO A 97 -10.26 -20.08 11.13
C PRO A 97 -8.86 -20.29 11.71
N ASP A 98 -8.79 -21.08 12.77
CA ASP A 98 -7.52 -21.62 13.26
C ASP A 98 -7.01 -22.64 12.23
N ARG A 99 -6.07 -22.19 11.40
CA ARG A 99 -5.49 -22.96 10.31
C ARG A 99 -4.02 -22.64 10.19
N GLU A 100 -3.19 -23.67 10.30
CA GLU A 100 -1.78 -23.56 10.02
C GLU A 100 -1.54 -23.44 8.50
N VAL A 101 -0.72 -22.48 8.10
CA VAL A 101 -0.33 -22.23 6.70
C VAL A 101 1.18 -22.24 6.62
N LYS A 102 1.75 -23.25 5.96
CA LYS A 102 3.20 -23.43 5.80
C LYS A 102 3.65 -23.23 4.36
N THR A 103 2.76 -23.44 3.41
CA THR A 103 3.03 -23.34 1.97
C THR A 103 1.91 -22.57 1.25
N PRO A 104 2.19 -21.99 0.07
CA PRO A 104 1.14 -21.39 -0.76
C PRO A 104 -0.04 -22.34 -1.06
N ALA A 105 0.20 -23.65 -1.17
CA ALA A 105 -0.85 -24.63 -1.42
C ALA A 105 -1.88 -24.69 -0.28
N ASP A 106 -1.47 -24.37 0.96
CA ASP A 106 -2.39 -24.32 2.11
C ASP A 106 -3.38 -23.15 2.02
N LEU A 107 -3.18 -22.20 1.09
CA LEU A 107 -4.12 -21.11 0.84
C LEU A 107 -5.14 -21.44 -0.27
N ALA A 108 -5.06 -22.62 -0.88
CA ALA A 108 -6.00 -23.03 -1.92
C ALA A 108 -7.46 -22.94 -1.42
N GLY A 109 -8.29 -22.24 -2.19
CA GLY A 109 -9.70 -22.02 -1.86
C GLY A 109 -9.97 -20.95 -0.79
N VAL A 110 -8.94 -20.45 -0.08
CA VAL A 110 -9.10 -19.42 0.96
C VAL A 110 -9.47 -18.09 0.33
N LYS A 111 -10.65 -17.57 0.69
CA LYS A 111 -11.04 -16.19 0.37
C LYS A 111 -10.22 -15.25 1.26
N LEU A 112 -9.19 -14.63 0.69
CA LEU A 112 -8.29 -13.76 1.44
C LEU A 112 -8.59 -12.30 1.12
N ARG A 113 -8.92 -11.49 2.12
CA ARG A 113 -9.01 -10.05 1.91
C ARG A 113 -7.64 -9.50 1.50
N MET A 114 -7.59 -8.79 0.39
CA MET A 114 -6.42 -8.02 -0.03
C MET A 114 -6.83 -6.55 -0.24
N PRO A 115 -5.92 -5.57 -0.06
CA PRO A 115 -6.20 -4.21 -0.49
C PRO A 115 -6.58 -4.16 -1.97
N GLY A 116 -7.32 -3.13 -2.37
CA GLY A 116 -7.60 -2.89 -3.79
C GLY A 116 -6.32 -2.64 -4.59
N GLY A 117 -6.38 -2.92 -5.88
CA GLY A 117 -5.29 -2.69 -6.83
C GLY A 117 -4.58 -3.97 -7.28
N ASP A 118 -4.12 -3.96 -8.53
CA ASP A 118 -3.67 -5.16 -9.22
C ASP A 118 -2.45 -5.81 -8.57
N ALA A 119 -1.51 -5.03 -8.02
CA ALA A 119 -0.33 -5.55 -7.32
C ALA A 119 -0.73 -6.39 -6.09
N TRP A 120 -1.70 -5.93 -5.30
CA TRP A 120 -2.19 -6.66 -4.12
C TRP A 120 -2.99 -7.90 -4.51
N GLN A 121 -3.83 -7.79 -5.54
CA GLN A 121 -4.60 -8.93 -6.04
C GLN A 121 -3.68 -9.98 -6.68
N PHE A 122 -2.64 -9.55 -7.40
CA PHE A 122 -1.60 -10.43 -7.93
C PHE A 122 -0.87 -11.15 -6.81
N LEU A 123 -0.41 -10.43 -5.78
CA LEU A 123 0.27 -11.04 -4.63
C LEU A 123 -0.61 -12.09 -3.96
N GLY A 124 -1.90 -11.80 -3.73
CA GLY A 124 -2.82 -12.76 -3.12
C GLY A 124 -2.96 -14.05 -3.94
N LYS A 125 -3.07 -13.94 -5.27
CA LYS A 125 -3.10 -15.09 -6.17
C LYS A 125 -1.76 -15.85 -6.19
N ALA A 126 -0.64 -15.13 -6.22
CA ALA A 126 0.70 -15.71 -6.21
C ALA A 126 0.99 -16.49 -4.91
N LEU A 127 0.36 -16.08 -3.80
CA LEU A 127 0.38 -16.82 -2.54
C LEU A 127 -0.54 -18.04 -2.53
N GLY A 128 -1.31 -18.31 -3.59
CA GLY A 128 -2.22 -19.45 -3.70
C GLY A 128 -3.63 -19.22 -3.15
N ALA A 129 -3.96 -18.00 -2.71
CA ALA A 129 -5.28 -17.65 -2.21
C ALA A 129 -6.25 -17.23 -3.33
N ASN A 130 -7.52 -17.11 -2.98
CA ASN A 130 -8.55 -16.42 -3.76
C ASN A 130 -8.73 -15.00 -3.20
N PRO A 131 -8.00 -13.99 -3.70
CA PRO A 131 -8.06 -12.66 -3.10
C PRO A 131 -9.36 -11.94 -3.43
N THR A 132 -9.89 -11.24 -2.45
CA THR A 132 -11.06 -10.35 -2.58
C THR A 132 -10.65 -8.92 -2.24
N PRO A 133 -10.85 -7.94 -3.14
CA PRO A 133 -10.59 -6.54 -2.83
C PRO A 133 -11.64 -6.04 -1.81
N MET A 134 -11.18 -5.39 -0.74
CA MET A 134 -12.07 -4.80 0.27
C MET A 134 -11.39 -3.59 0.93
N ALA A 135 -12.15 -2.53 1.22
CA ALA A 135 -11.61 -1.36 1.89
C ALA A 135 -11.12 -1.71 3.30
N TYR A 136 -10.08 -1.03 3.78
CA TYR A 136 -9.50 -1.35 5.09
C TYR A 136 -10.50 -1.20 6.24
N ALA A 137 -11.37 -0.18 6.16
CA ALA A 137 -12.42 0.07 7.15
C ALA A 137 -13.47 -1.05 7.24
N GLU A 138 -13.61 -1.89 6.21
CA GLU A 138 -14.61 -2.95 6.13
C GLU A 138 -14.06 -4.30 6.59
N VAL A 139 -12.74 -4.43 6.79
CA VAL A 139 -12.08 -5.72 7.05
C VAL A 139 -12.61 -6.41 8.30
N TYR A 140 -12.79 -5.65 9.38
CA TYR A 140 -13.27 -6.21 10.64
C TYR A 140 -14.67 -6.81 10.48
N THR A 141 -15.60 -6.07 9.90
CA THR A 141 -16.96 -6.54 9.61
C THR A 141 -16.95 -7.69 8.61
N GLY A 142 -16.07 -7.65 7.59
CA GLY A 142 -15.92 -8.72 6.62
C GLY A 142 -15.34 -10.03 7.18
N LEU A 143 -14.74 -10.00 8.37
CA LEU A 143 -14.24 -11.18 9.08
C LEU A 143 -15.24 -11.74 10.10
N GLN A 144 -16.23 -10.96 10.54
CA GLN A 144 -17.29 -11.41 11.47
C GLN A 144 -18.11 -12.56 10.88
#